data_AF-A0A960GFR7-F1
#
_entry.id   AF-A0A960GFR7-F1
#
_cell.length_a   1.000
_cell.length_b   1.000
_cell.length_c   1.000
_cell.angle_alpha   90.00
_cell.angle_beta   90.00
_cell.angle_gamma   90.00
#
_symmetry.space_group_name_H-M   'P 1'
#
loop_
_entity.id
_entity.type
_entity.pdbx_description
1 polymer ?
#
loop_
_entity_poly.entity_id
_entity_poly.type
_entity_poly.pdbx_seq_one_letter_code
_entity_poly.pdbx_strand_id
1 'polypeptide(L)' 'MSEQEVPLSERKQAFGAWAEQYDRYRPHYPRALVSRLLQEAGHSAQRPATVVDLGAGTGLLTRTLVDLGARVIA' A
#
# COMPACT_ATOMS: atom_id res chain seq x y z
N MET A 1 22.66 -27.18 -5.87
CA MET A 1 21.27 -26.71 -5.80
C MET A 1 21.13 -25.61 -6.84
N SER A 2 20.46 -25.85 -7.97
CA SER A 2 20.24 -24.80 -8.97
C SER A 2 19.17 -23.83 -8.47
N GLU A 3 19.46 -22.54 -8.43
CA GLU A 3 18.45 -21.50 -8.33
C GLU A 3 17.57 -21.58 -9.59
N GLN A 4 16.34 -22.08 -9.43
CA GLN A 4 15.33 -22.02 -10.49
C GLN A 4 14.82 -20.58 -10.53
N GLU A 5 15.11 -19.87 -11.63
CA GLU A 5 14.66 -18.51 -11.83
C GLU A 5 13.15 -18.49 -12.12
N VAL A 6 12.34 -18.07 -11.16
CA VAL A 6 10.88 -17.94 -11.34
C VAL A 6 10.59 -16.78 -12.32
N PRO A 7 9.87 -17.00 -13.43
CA PRO A 7 9.53 -15.93 -14.37
C PRO A 7 8.84 -14.74 -13.69
N LEU A 8 9.14 -13.52 -14.13
CA LEU A 8 8.52 -12.29 -13.58
C LEU A 8 6.98 -12.28 -13.72
N SER A 9 6.46 -12.91 -14.77
CA SER A 9 5.02 -13.08 -15.01
C SER A 9 4.36 -13.90 -13.90
N GLU A 10 5.03 -14.95 -13.42
CA GLU A 10 4.54 -15.82 -12.35
C GLU A 10 4.61 -15.10 -10.99
N ARG A 11 5.72 -14.39 -10.72
CA ARG A 11 5.85 -13.56 -9.51
C ARG A 11 4.77 -12.48 -9.39
N LYS A 12 4.35 -11.89 -10.52
CA LYS A 12 3.27 -10.89 -10.55
C LYS A 12 1.91 -11.46 -10.10
N GLN A 13 1.66 -12.76 -10.36
CA GLN A 13 0.39 -13.40 -10.04
C GLN A 13 0.38 -14.10 -8.66
N ALA A 14 1.56 -14.29 -8.05
CA ALA A 14 1.73 -15.06 -6.81
C ALA A 14 0.82 -14.64 -5.64
N PHE A 15 0.46 -13.35 -5.57
CA PHE A 15 -0.37 -12.81 -4.47
C PHE A 15 -1.87 -12.79 -4.79
N GLY A 16 -2.28 -13.04 -6.04
CA GLY A 16 -3.67 -12.90 -6.48
C GLY A 16 -4.62 -13.92 -5.85
N ALA A 17 -4.17 -15.17 -5.68
CA ALA A 17 -4.99 -16.27 -5.16
C ALA A 17 -5.53 -16.03 -3.74
N TRP A 18 -4.86 -15.19 -2.96
CA TRP A 18 -5.20 -14.92 -1.55
C TRP A 18 -5.72 -13.50 -1.33
N ALA A 19 -5.87 -12.69 -2.39
CA ALA A 19 -6.17 -11.26 -2.28
C ALA A 19 -7.45 -10.97 -1.48
N GLU A 20 -8.54 -11.71 -1.74
CA GLU A 20 -9.81 -11.52 -1.01
C GLU A 20 -9.71 -11.87 0.47
N GLN A 21 -9.06 -13.01 0.80
CA GLN A 21 -8.85 -13.42 2.18
C GLN A 21 -7.91 -12.47 2.91
N TYR A 22 -6.88 -11.99 2.20
CA TYR A 22 -5.95 -11.00 2.73
C TYR A 22 -6.68 -9.70 3.08
N ASP A 23 -7.49 -9.15 2.18
CA ASP A 23 -8.25 -7.92 2.45
C ASP A 23 -9.23 -8.09 3.62
N ARG A 24 -9.87 -9.26 3.72
CA ARG A 24 -10.85 -9.54 4.78
C ARG A 24 -10.22 -9.67 6.17
N TYR A 25 -9.09 -10.37 6.27
CA TYR A 25 -8.55 -10.79 7.57
C TYR A 25 -7.34 -9.97 8.01
N ARG A 26 -6.65 -9.30 7.11
CA ARG A 26 -5.50 -8.47 7.47
C ARG A 26 -5.99 -7.22 8.22
N PRO A 27 -5.51 -6.97 9.45
CA PRO A 27 -5.82 -5.73 10.15
C PRO A 27 -5.35 -4.51 9.37
N HIS A 28 -6.15 -3.45 9.38
CA HIS A 28 -5.79 -2.18 8.78
C HIS A 28 -4.58 -1.54 9.47
N TYR A 29 -3.87 -0.68 8.73
CA TYR A 29 -2.81 0.13 9.32
C TYR A 29 -3.40 1.10 10.35
N PRO A 30 -2.78 1.25 11.53
CA PRO A 30 -3.24 2.23 12.51
C PRO A 30 -3.23 3.63 11.89
N ARG A 31 -4.40 4.28 11.81
CA ARG A 31 -4.55 5.61 11.19
C ARG A 31 -3.60 6.64 11.79
N ALA A 32 -3.37 6.58 13.11
CA ALA A 32 -2.45 7.49 13.80
C ALA A 32 -1.01 7.36 13.28
N LEU A 33 -0.54 6.16 12.98
CA LEU A 33 0.80 5.94 12.41
C LEU A 33 0.91 6.57 11.02
N VAL A 34 -0.06 6.28 10.14
CA VAL A 34 -0.06 6.81 8.76
C VAL A 34 -0.15 8.35 8.77
N SER A 35 -0.97 8.91 9.65
CA SER A 35 -1.07 10.37 9.81
C SER A 35 0.25 11.00 10.24
N ARG A 36 1.00 10.37 11.15
CA ARG A 36 2.32 10.86 11.59
C ARG A 36 3.35 10.81 10.47
N LEU A 37 3.39 9.72 9.70
CA LEU A 37 4.26 9.61 8.53
C LEU A 37 3.95 10.68 7.48
N LEU A 38 2.66 10.96 7.23
CA LEU A 38 2.25 12.04 6.32
C LEU A 38 2.69 13.41 6.84
N GLN A 39 2.54 13.68 8.14
CA GLN A 39 3.01 14.93 8.75
C GLN A 39 4.53 15.11 8.58
N GLU A 40 5.31 14.05 8.80
CA GLU A 40 6.76 14.05 8.56
C GLU A 40 7.11 14.29 7.09
N ALA A 41 6.27 13.82 6.17
CA ALA A 41 6.38 14.11 4.73
C ALA A 41 5.87 15.52 4.33
N GLY A 42 5.51 16.37 5.31
CA GLY A 42 5.05 17.73 5.08
C GLY A 42 3.61 17.84 4.58
N HIS A 43 2.79 16.81 4.79
CA HIS A 43 1.37 16.84 4.47
C HIS A 43 0.61 17.86 5.32
N SER A 44 -0.15 18.73 4.67
CA SER A 44 -1.11 19.64 5.31
C SER A 44 -2.33 19.87 4.42
N ALA A 45 -3.36 20.52 4.96
CA ALA A 45 -4.56 20.89 4.22
C ALA A 45 -4.26 21.80 3.01
N GLN A 46 -3.27 22.68 3.11
CA GLN A 46 -2.86 23.59 2.04
C GLN A 46 -1.85 22.95 1.08
N ARG A 47 -1.17 21.88 1.51
CA ARG A 47 -0.15 21.18 0.72
C ARG A 47 -0.26 19.67 0.93
N PRO A 48 -1.15 18.99 0.19
CA PRO A 48 -1.24 17.55 0.24
C PRO A 48 0.06 16.88 -0.20
N ALA A 49 0.60 16.00 0.66
CA ALA A 49 1.73 15.15 0.26
C ALA A 49 1.37 14.27 -0.94
N THR A 50 2.35 14.05 -1.82
CA THR A 50 2.24 13.10 -2.93
C THR A 50 2.96 11.81 -2.54
N VAL A 51 2.24 10.69 -2.55
CA VAL A 51 2.72 9.40 -2.05
C VAL A 51 2.66 8.37 -3.16
N VAL A 52 3.71 7.55 -3.27
CA VAL A 52 3.74 6.35 -4.11
C VAL A 52 3.55 5.13 -3.20
N ASP A 53 2.44 4.42 -3.35
CA ASP A 53 2.11 3.19 -2.61
C ASP A 53 2.59 1.96 -3.40
N LEU A 54 3.85 1.60 -3.21
CA LEU A 54 4.50 0.52 -3.95
C LEU A 54 3.96 -0.84 -3.53
N GLY A 55 3.37 -1.57 -4.48
CA GLY A 55 2.79 -2.89 -4.21
C GLY A 55 1.48 -2.78 -3.44
N ALA A 56 0.68 -1.74 -3.72
CA ALA A 56 -0.58 -1.44 -3.06
C ALA A 56 -1.53 -2.66 -2.89
N GLY A 57 -1.47 -3.63 -3.82
CA GLY A 57 -2.19 -4.90 -3.69
C GLY A 57 -3.69 -4.68 -3.52
N THR A 58 -4.26 -5.11 -2.38
CA THR A 58 -5.70 -4.92 -2.08
C THR A 58 -6.05 -3.48 -1.67
N GLY A 59 -5.08 -2.58 -1.58
CA GLY A 59 -5.29 -1.16 -1.30
C GLY A 59 -5.43 -0.82 0.19
N LEU A 60 -5.03 -1.71 1.10
CA LEU A 60 -5.15 -1.51 2.56
C LEU A 60 -4.50 -0.20 3.04
N LEU A 61 -3.30 0.10 2.56
CA LEU A 61 -2.62 1.36 2.87
C LEU A 61 -3.19 2.52 2.04
N THR A 62 -3.39 2.31 0.73
CA THR A 62 -3.92 3.29 -0.21
C THR A 62 -5.19 3.97 0.31
N ARG A 63 -6.16 3.19 0.80
CA ARG A 63 -7.42 3.71 1.36
C ARG A 63 -7.18 4.67 2.52
N THR A 64 -6.30 4.30 3.46
CA THR A 64 -5.97 5.15 4.61
C THR A 64 -5.26 6.44 4.21
N LEU A 65 -4.35 6.38 3.23
CA LEU A 65 -3.65 7.55 2.69
C LEU A 65 -4.62 8.53 2.02
N VAL A 66 -5.55 8.02 1.22
CA VAL A 66 -6.60 8.82 0.55
C VAL A 66 -7.54 9.44 1.60
N ASP A 67 -7.97 8.67 2.60
CA ASP A 67 -8.83 9.15 3.70
C ASP A 67 -8.12 10.18 4.61
N LEU A 68 -6.80 10.27 4.54
CA LEU A 68 -6.01 11.31 5.20
C LEU A 68 -5.74 12.51 4.28
N GLY A 69 -6.23 12.50 3.04
CA GLY A 69 -6.15 13.60 2.09
C GLY A 69 -4.85 13.64 1.28
N ALA A 70 -4.02 12.59 1.32
CA ALA A 70 -2.82 12.52 0.48
C ALA A 70 -3.19 12.30 -1.00
N ARG A 71 -2.34 12.80 -1.91
CA ARG A 71 -2.42 12.48 -3.33
C ARG A 71 -1.62 11.21 -3.59
N VAL A 72 -2.30 10.11 -3.92
CA VAL A 72 -1.67 8.79 -4.00
C VAL A 72 -1.54 8.30 -5.44
N ILE A 73 -0.40 7.69 -5.75
CA ILE A 73 -0.14 6.90 -6.95
C ILE A 73 0.11 5.47 -6.46
N ALA A 74 -0.69 4.50 -6.91
CA ALA A 74 -0.71 3.13 -6.43
C ALA A 74 -0.54 2.14 -7.59
#